data_AF-A0A968PFD2-F1
#
_entry.id   AF-A0A968PFD2-F1
#
_cell.length_a   1.000
_cell.length_b   1.000
_cell.length_c   1.000
_cell.angle_alpha   90.00
_cell.angle_beta   90.00
_cell.angle_gamma   90.00
#
_symmetry.space_group_name_H-M   'P 1'
#
loop_
_entity.id
_entity.type
_entity.pdbx_description
1 polymer ?
#
loop_
_entity_poly.entity_id
_entity_poly.type
_entity_poly.pdbx_seq_one_letter_code
_entity_poly.pdbx_strand_id
1 'polypeptide(L)' 'MWVTSLVLRDDLSGTLAGKAVDESAAMNLVNGLRRGTSFEDVRLLYLRQTDRTSKVVSFALTLMHKSGRQH' A
#
# COMPACT_ATOMS: atom_id res chain seq x y z
N MET A 1 6.90 -0.52 -10.42
CA MET A 1 5.75 -0.93 -9.59
C MET A 1 4.47 -0.55 -10.33
N TRP A 2 3.39 -1.31 -10.17
CA TRP A 2 2.10 -0.95 -10.76
C TRP A 2 0.96 -1.26 -9.79
N VAL A 3 0.01 -0.32 -9.72
CA VAL A 3 -1.20 -0.44 -8.90
C VAL A 3 -2.25 -1.16 -9.72
N THR A 4 -2.87 -2.18 -9.14
CA THR A 4 -3.94 -2.96 -9.79
C THR A 4 -5.31 -2.63 -9.23
N SER A 5 -5.39 -2.10 -8.01
CA SER A 5 -6.64 -1.70 -7.39
C SER A 5 -6.42 -0.56 -6.40
N LEU A 6 -7.33 0.41 -6.43
CA LEU A 6 -7.48 1.45 -5.42
C LEU A 6 -8.95 1.50 -5.02
N VAL A 7 -9.22 1.26 -3.74
CA VAL A 7 -10.56 1.41 -3.15
C VAL A 7 -10.46 2.55 -2.14
N LEU A 8 -11.34 3.54 -2.27
CA LEU A 8 -11.50 4.65 -1.31
C LEU A 8 -12.89 4.57 -0.71
N ARG A 9 -12.99 4.83 0.59
CA ARG A 9 -14.25 4.89 1.34
C ARG A 9 -14.57 6.33 1.70
N ASP A 10 -15.83 6.58 2.06
CA ASP A 10 -16.32 7.92 2.42
C ASP A 10 -15.64 8.48 3.68
N ASP A 11 -15.10 7.62 4.54
CA ASP A 11 -14.29 7.97 5.72
C ASP A 11 -12.83 8.31 5.39
N LEU A 12 -12.50 8.42 4.09
CA LEU A 12 -11.15 8.66 3.56
C LEU A 12 -10.12 7.58 3.92
N SER A 13 -10.58 6.39 4.33
CA SER A 13 -9.76 5.20 4.35
C SER A 13 -9.67 4.59 2.94
N GLY A 14 -8.54 3.96 2.67
CA GLY A 14 -8.24 3.40 1.36
C GLY A 14 -7.50 2.08 1.46
N THR A 15 -7.73 1.23 0.46
CA THR A 15 -6.93 0.02 0.21
C THR A 15 -6.26 0.13 -1.16
N LEU A 16 -4.95 -0.02 -1.17
CA LEU A 16 -4.12 -0.03 -2.37
C LEU A 16 -3.56 -1.42 -2.56
N ALA A 17 -3.79 -2.03 -3.72
CA ALA A 17 -3.19 -3.30 -4.10
C ALA A 17 -2.47 -3.19 -5.44
N GLY A 18 -1.39 -3.93 -5.60
CA GLY A 18 -0.57 -3.88 -6.79
C GLY A 18 0.50 -4.95 -6.83
N LYS A 19 1.44 -4.76 -7.75
CA LYS A 19 2.65 -5.58 -7.84
C LYS A 19 3.89 -4.70 -7.89
N ALA A 20 4.97 -5.22 -7.32
CA ALA A 20 6.28 -4.61 -7.31
C ALA A 20 7.32 -5.58 -7.90
N VAL A 21 8.40 -5.02 -8.44
CA VAL A 21 9.47 -5.80 -9.10
C VAL A 21 10.22 -6.70 -8.12
N ASP A 22 10.21 -6.32 -6.84
CA ASP A 22 10.70 -7.10 -5.71
C ASP A 22 10.08 -6.61 -4.39
N GLU A 23 10.36 -7.33 -3.31
CA GLU A 23 9.95 -6.99 -1.95
C GLU A 23 10.49 -5.61 -1.51
N SER A 24 11.73 -5.28 -1.87
CA SER A 24 12.35 -4.00 -1.49
C SER A 24 11.55 -2.82 -2.06
N ALA A 25 11.14 -2.89 -3.32
CA ALA A 25 10.34 -1.88 -3.98
C ALA A 25 8.95 -1.73 -3.32
N ALA A 26 8.30 -2.82 -2.92
CA ALA A 26 7.04 -2.75 -2.17
C ALA A 26 7.23 -2.11 -0.79
N MET A 27 8.28 -2.47 -0.07
CA MET A 27 8.59 -1.91 1.25
C MET A 27 8.99 -0.43 1.18
N ASN A 28 9.69 -0.02 0.13
CA ASN A 28 10.01 1.39 -0.11
C ASN A 28 8.76 2.25 -0.28
N LEU A 29 7.72 1.74 -0.97
CA LEU A 29 6.41 2.40 -1.06
C LEU A 29 5.77 2.55 0.33
N VAL A 30 5.66 1.45 1.08
CA VAL A 30 5.03 1.46 2.43
C VAL A 30 5.74 2.45 3.34
N ASN A 31 7.08 2.43 3.34
CA ASN A 31 7.89 3.33 4.15
C ASN A 31 7.78 4.78 3.67
N GLY A 32 7.68 5.02 2.36
CA GLY A 32 7.42 6.34 1.81
C GLY A 32 6.08 6.90 2.25
N LEU A 33 5.01 6.10 2.18
CA LEU A 33 3.67 6.47 2.63
C LEU A 33 3.63 6.74 4.14
N ARG A 34 4.35 5.96 4.95
CA ARG A 34 4.48 6.17 6.40
C ARG A 34 5.22 7.45 6.78
N ARG A 35 6.23 7.84 5.99
CA ARG A 35 6.99 9.08 6.22
C ARG A 35 6.28 10.33 5.69
N GLY A 36 5.33 10.15 4.78
CA GLY A 36 4.57 11.25 4.20
C GLY A 36 3.67 11.98 5.22
N THR A 37 3.29 13.21 4.89
CA THR A 37 2.41 14.01 5.75
C THR A 37 0.93 13.79 5.48
N SER A 38 0.54 13.27 4.32
CA SER A 38 -0.87 13.16 3.88
C SER A 38 -1.63 11.94 4.43
N PHE A 39 -0.91 10.86 4.76
CA PHE A 39 -1.52 9.59 5.17
C PHE A 39 -1.09 9.21 6.58
N GLU A 40 -2.00 8.52 7.28
CA GLU A 40 -1.79 7.86 8.56
C GLU A 40 -2.30 6.42 8.50
N ASP A 41 -2.09 5.67 9.58
CA ASP A 41 -2.54 4.27 9.71
C ASP A 41 -2.14 3.37 8.52
N VAL A 42 -0.96 3.61 7.93
CA VAL A 42 -0.46 2.84 6.80
C VAL A 42 -0.03 1.43 7.24
N ARG A 43 -0.85 0.43 6.89
CA ARG A 43 -0.65 -0.97 7.28
C ARG A 43 -0.55 -1.87 6.04
N LEU A 44 0.54 -2.61 5.93
CA LEU A 44 0.70 -3.66 4.93
C LEU A 44 -0.23 -4.83 5.30
N LEU A 45 -1.16 -5.18 4.41
CA LEU A 45 -2.07 -6.30 4.59
C LEU A 45 -1.41 -7.62 4.20
N TYR A 46 -0.76 -7.64 3.03
CA TYR A 46 0.03 -8.77 2.58
C TYR A 46 1.15 -8.35 1.64
N LEU A 47 2.16 -9.20 1.60
CA LEU A 47 3.20 -9.23 0.58
C LEU A 47 3.43 -10.68 0.20
N ARG A 48 3.29 -11.00 -1.09
CA ARG A 48 3.36 -12.39 -1.57
C ARG A 48 4.10 -12.46 -2.89
N GLN A 49 5.06 -13.37 -3.01
CA GLN A 49 5.69 -13.69 -4.29
C GLN A 49 4.65 -14.24 -5.27
N THR A 50 4.68 -13.72 -6.50
CA THR A 50 3.70 -14.09 -7.53
C THR A 50 4.06 -15.40 -8.21
N ASP A 51 5.34 -15.74 -8.25
CA ASP A 51 5.87 -17.01 -8.77
C ASP A 51 7.18 -17.36 -8.06
N ARG A 52 7.50 -18.66 -7.96
CA ARG A 52 8.69 -19.18 -7.26
C ARG A 52 10.01 -18.79 -7.94
N THR A 53 9.97 -18.48 -9.24
CA THR A 53 11.13 -18.06 -10.03
C THR A 53 11.26 -16.55 -10.18
N SER A 54 10.19 -15.82 -9.85
CA SER A 54 10.09 -14.38 -10.07
C SER A 54 10.29 -13.61 -8.78
N LYS A 55 11.09 -12.53 -8.85
CA LYS A 55 11.20 -11.58 -7.75
C LYS A 55 9.93 -10.75 -7.59
N VAL A 56 9.03 -10.75 -8.58
CA VAL A 56 7.81 -9.93 -8.57
C VAL A 56 6.88 -10.36 -7.43
N VAL A 57 6.55 -9.40 -6.59
CA VAL A 57 5.64 -9.57 -5.44
C VAL A 57 4.33 -8.86 -5.71
N SER A 58 3.24 -9.48 -5.28
CA SER A 58 1.93 -8.83 -5.13
C SER A 58 1.83 -8.27 -3.71
N PHE A 59 1.29 -7.07 -3.57
CA PHE A 59 1.12 -6.40 -2.28
C PHE A 59 -0.30 -5.85 -2.14
N ALA A 60 -0.75 -5.70 -0.90
CA ALA A 60 -1.85 -4.82 -0.55
C ALA A 60 -1.56 -4.10 0.76
N LEU A 61 -2.00 -2.84 0.85
CA LEU A 61 -1.89 -2.02 2.05
C LEU A 61 -3.17 -1.22 2.26
N THR A 62 -3.43 -0.87 3.50
CA THR A 62 -4.43 0.12 3.90
C THR A 62 -3.75 1.41 4.29
N LEU A 63 -4.45 2.51 4.08
CA LEU A 63 -4.03 3.85 4.43
C LEU A 63 -5.27 4.68 4.80
N MET A 64 -5.09 5.70 5.62
CA MET A 64 -6.13 6.67 5.93
C MET A 64 -5.59 8.07 5.65
N HIS A 65 -6.39 8.91 4.99
CA HIS A 65 -6.00 10.31 4.82
C HIS A 65 -6.17 11.06 6.14
N LYS A 66 -5.19 11.89 6.53
CA LYS A 66 -5.22 12.56 7.86
C LYS A 66 -6.40 13.51 8.05
N SER A 67 -6.97 14.06 6.97
CA SER A 67 -8.19 14.89 7.08
C SER A 67 -9.44 14.09 7.45
N GLY A 68 -9.41 12.75 7.32
CA GLY A 68 -10.52 11.87 7.72
C GLY A 68 -10.62 11.64 9.22
N ARG A 69 -9.62 12.07 10.00
CA ARG A 69 -9.60 11.91 11.47
C ARG A 69 -10.32 13.03 12.23
N GLN A 70 -11.03 13.93 11.53
CA GLN A 70 -11.82 14.98 12.17
C GLN A 70 -13.22 14.46 12.49
N HIS A 71 -13.32 13.61 13.51
CA HIS A 71 -14.56 13.32 14.23
C HIS A 71 -14.26 12.92 15.67
#